data_AF-A0A920LMT1-F1
#
_entry.id   AF-A0A920LMT1-F1
#
_cell.length_a   1.000
_cell.length_b   1.000
_cell.length_c   1.000
_cell.angle_alpha   90.00
_cell.angle_beta   90.00
_cell.angle_gamma   90.00
#
_symmetry.space_group_name_H-M   'P 1'
#
loop_
_entity.id
_entity.type
_entity.pdbx_description
1 polymer ?
#
loop_
_entity_poly.entity_id
_entity_poly.type
_entity_poly.pdbx_seq_one_letter_code
_entity_poly.pdbx_strand_id
1 'polypeptide(L)'
;MQKKVFIGCGAGFSGDRFDASIPIVKEFRNISEPKYLMFEVLAERTLAIAQQYRIKNPDEGYSPFLDSYITPIIDDCLKHNIKIITNIGAANPLGAAKRILEIAKEQKTRKPKIGVVVGDDLLEYMTNKEILESPTMEGLDFSNNQITAANVYLGAKPIAEALSKEADIVVVGRTVDSALALGPLIYEYNWKNEDLDLLGSGTICGHLLECGLK
;
A
#
# COMPACT_ATOMS: atom_id res chain seq x y z
N MET A 1 8.38 -27.32 -12.71
CA MET A 1 7.23 -26.38 -12.79
C MET A 1 7.73 -25.00 -12.43
N GLN A 2 7.32 -23.97 -13.17
CA GLN A 2 7.67 -22.58 -12.88
C GLN A 2 6.95 -22.15 -11.58
N LYS A 3 7.65 -21.42 -10.71
CA LYS A 3 7.10 -20.88 -9.45
C LYS A 3 5.86 -20.04 -9.79
N LYS A 4 4.74 -20.29 -9.10
CA LYS A 4 3.50 -19.50 -9.22
C LYS A 4 3.39 -18.54 -8.04
N VAL A 5 2.88 -17.34 -8.28
CA VAL A 5 2.60 -16.33 -7.26
C VAL A 5 1.12 -15.95 -7.39
N PHE A 6 0.39 -16.01 -6.29
CA PHE A 6 -1.03 -15.67 -6.25
C PHE A 6 -1.20 -14.29 -5.64
N ILE A 7 -1.86 -13.39 -6.37
CA ILE A 7 -2.14 -12.02 -5.92
C ILE A 7 -3.64 -11.79 -6.04
N GLY A 8 -4.27 -11.41 -4.93
CA GLY A 8 -5.68 -11.04 -4.86
C GLY A 8 -5.85 -9.56 -4.54
N CYS A 9 -6.91 -8.95 -5.05
CA CYS A 9 -7.26 -7.57 -4.75
C CYS A 9 -8.38 -7.55 -3.70
N GLY A 10 -8.10 -7.02 -2.51
CA GLY A 10 -9.04 -6.92 -1.39
C GLY A 10 -9.81 -5.60 -1.35
N ALA A 11 -9.33 -4.57 -2.03
CA ALA A 11 -10.00 -3.29 -2.28
C ALA A 11 -9.32 -2.59 -3.46
N GLY A 12 -10.11 -1.93 -4.31
CA GLY A 12 -9.61 -1.14 -5.45
C GLY A 12 -9.82 0.37 -5.33
N PHE A 13 -10.39 0.85 -4.22
CA PHE A 13 -10.48 2.28 -3.87
C PHE A 13 -10.84 2.44 -2.38
N SER A 14 -10.68 3.65 -1.84
CA SER A 14 -11.07 3.97 -0.45
C SER A 14 -12.57 3.84 -0.24
N GLY A 15 -13.00 2.97 0.69
CA GLY A 15 -14.42 2.75 1.00
C GLY A 15 -15.11 1.76 0.07
N ASP A 16 -14.33 0.98 -0.69
CA ASP A 16 -14.80 -0.21 -1.41
C ASP A 16 -15.38 -1.26 -0.44
N ARG A 17 -15.94 -2.34 -0.97
CA ARG A 17 -16.51 -3.46 -0.24
C ARG A 17 -15.56 -4.04 0.81
N PHE A 18 -15.88 -3.80 2.09
CA PHE A 18 -15.08 -4.30 3.22
C PHE A 18 -15.09 -5.83 3.37
N ASP A 19 -16.04 -6.52 2.74
CA ASP A 19 -16.17 -7.97 2.78
C ASP A 19 -15.46 -8.70 1.63
N ALA A 20 -14.96 -7.98 0.62
CA ALA A 20 -14.42 -8.56 -0.61
C ALA A 20 -13.18 -9.42 -0.40
N SER A 21 -12.34 -9.07 0.58
CA SER A 21 -11.13 -9.83 0.92
C SER A 21 -11.40 -11.19 1.55
N ILE A 22 -12.54 -11.35 2.24
CA ILE A 22 -12.88 -12.56 3.01
C ILE A 22 -12.94 -13.81 2.12
N PRO A 23 -13.69 -13.86 1.00
CA PRO A 23 -13.70 -15.03 0.12
C PRO A 23 -12.34 -15.31 -0.53
N ILE A 24 -11.55 -14.28 -0.85
CA ILE A 24 -10.20 -14.43 -1.42
C ILE A 24 -9.28 -15.12 -0.41
N VAL A 25 -9.29 -14.65 0.84
CA VAL A 25 -8.52 -15.25 1.93
C VAL A 25 -8.94 -16.70 2.14
N LYS A 26 -10.24 -17.01 2.10
CA LYS A 26 -10.75 -18.40 2.20
C LYS A 26 -10.16 -19.31 1.12
N GLU A 27 -10.11 -18.86 -0.13
CA GLU A 27 -9.51 -19.63 -1.23
C GLU A 27 -8.00 -19.80 -1.03
N PHE A 28 -7.31 -18.72 -0.65
CA PHE A 28 -5.87 -18.69 -0.43
C PHE A 28 -5.39 -19.66 0.66
N ARG A 29 -6.24 -20.02 1.63
CA ARG A 29 -5.91 -21.01 2.67
C ARG A 29 -5.56 -22.39 2.11
N ASN A 30 -6.04 -22.72 0.91
CA ASN A 30 -5.82 -24.02 0.27
C ASN A 30 -4.63 -24.02 -0.71
N ILE A 31 -3.97 -22.87 -0.88
CA ILE A 31 -2.84 -22.71 -1.82
C ILE A 31 -1.53 -22.76 -1.03
N SER A 32 -0.55 -23.53 -1.51
CA SER A 32 0.74 -23.72 -0.83
C SER A 32 1.79 -22.69 -1.26
N GLU A 33 1.64 -22.18 -2.48
CA GLU A 33 2.49 -21.21 -3.15
C GLU A 33 2.44 -19.83 -2.46
N PRO A 34 3.37 -18.91 -2.80
CA PRO A 34 3.30 -17.54 -2.31
C PRO A 34 1.99 -16.83 -2.63
N LYS A 35 1.41 -16.17 -1.62
CA LYS A 35 0.10 -15.53 -1.66
C LYS A 35 0.18 -14.11 -1.12
N TYR A 36 -0.40 -13.18 -1.86
CA TYR A 36 -0.39 -11.76 -1.56
C TYR A 36 -1.79 -11.18 -1.70
N LEU A 37 -2.21 -10.39 -0.73
CA LEU A 37 -3.47 -9.66 -0.77
C LEU A 37 -3.14 -8.17 -0.83
N MET A 38 -3.47 -7.53 -1.95
CA MET A 38 -3.29 -6.09 -2.12
C MET A 38 -4.55 -5.33 -1.74
N PHE A 39 -4.38 -4.18 -1.09
CA PHE A 39 -5.45 -3.20 -0.88
C PHE A 39 -4.98 -1.86 -1.42
N GLU A 40 -5.54 -1.48 -2.57
CA GLU A 40 -5.41 -0.15 -3.16
C GLU A 40 -6.59 0.67 -2.63
N VAL A 41 -6.30 1.64 -1.77
CA VAL A 41 -7.30 2.43 -1.06
C VAL A 41 -6.94 3.91 -1.00
N LEU A 42 -6.14 4.40 -1.96
CA LEU A 42 -5.62 5.77 -1.93
C LEU A 42 -5.66 6.45 -3.30
N ALA A 43 -6.54 7.45 -3.42
CA ALA A 43 -6.52 8.45 -4.47
C ALA A 43 -5.95 9.80 -3.99
N GLU A 44 -5.74 10.75 -4.91
CA GLU A 44 -5.23 12.10 -4.62
C GLU A 44 -6.13 12.85 -3.64
N ARG A 45 -7.46 12.79 -3.86
CA ARG A 45 -8.44 13.44 -2.97
C ARG A 45 -8.34 12.89 -1.55
N THR A 46 -8.23 11.58 -1.40
CA THR A 46 -8.16 10.93 -0.09
C THR A 46 -6.85 11.22 0.62
N LEU A 47 -5.73 11.35 -0.12
CA LEU A 47 -4.45 11.73 0.47
C LEU A 47 -4.47 13.16 1.02
N ALA A 48 -5.05 14.11 0.29
CA ALA A 48 -5.19 15.48 0.77
C ALA A 48 -6.03 15.56 2.05
N ILE A 49 -7.12 14.81 2.13
CA ILE A 49 -7.95 14.70 3.34
C ILE A 49 -7.16 14.06 4.49
N ALA A 50 -6.41 12.99 4.21
CA ALA A 50 -5.59 12.30 5.19
C ALA A 50 -4.49 13.21 5.77
N GLN A 51 -3.86 14.04 4.94
CA GLN A 51 -2.91 15.06 5.41
C GLN A 51 -3.59 16.10 6.32
N GLN A 52 -4.81 16.54 5.99
CA GLN A 52 -5.55 17.44 6.88
C GLN A 52 -5.87 16.81 8.25
N TYR A 53 -6.16 15.50 8.30
CA TYR A 53 -6.31 14.79 9.56
C TYR A 53 -4.99 14.71 10.33
N ARG A 54 -3.89 14.34 9.67
CA ARG A 54 -2.54 14.29 10.28
C ARG A 54 -2.10 15.63 10.85
N ILE A 55 -2.38 16.74 10.15
CA ILE A 55 -2.07 18.11 10.62
C ILE A 55 -2.82 18.43 11.92
N LYS A 56 -4.07 17.99 12.05
CA LYS A 56 -4.89 18.21 13.25
C LYS A 56 -4.49 17.28 14.38
N ASN A 57 -4.17 16.02 14.06
CA ASN A 57 -3.78 14.99 14.99
C ASN A 57 -2.64 14.13 14.39
N PRO A 58 -1.40 14.24 14.90
CA PRO A 58 -0.26 13.49 14.37
C PRO A 58 -0.40 11.96 14.39
N ASP A 59 -1.31 11.42 15.20
CA ASP A 59 -1.60 9.98 15.27
C ASP A 59 -2.63 9.53 14.22
N GLU A 60 -3.28 10.45 13.50
CA GLU A 60 -4.20 10.19 12.38
C GLU A 60 -3.53 10.34 11.01
N GLY A 61 -4.30 10.21 9.93
CA GLY A 61 -3.82 10.40 8.54
C GLY A 61 -3.52 9.11 7.78
N TYR A 62 -3.81 7.95 8.36
CA TYR A 62 -4.03 6.72 7.61
C TYR A 62 -5.51 6.59 7.24
N SER A 63 -5.86 5.60 6.41
CA SER A 63 -7.26 5.41 5.98
C SER A 63 -8.18 5.20 7.19
N PRO A 64 -9.32 5.91 7.26
CA PRO A 64 -10.31 5.71 8.33
C PRO A 64 -10.97 4.32 8.28
N PHE A 65 -10.81 3.60 7.17
CA PHE A 65 -11.38 2.27 6.96
C PHE A 65 -10.42 1.12 7.27
N LEU A 66 -9.23 1.40 7.84
CA LEU A 66 -8.21 0.40 8.16
C LEU A 66 -8.78 -0.78 8.94
N ASP A 67 -9.49 -0.49 10.02
CA ASP A 67 -10.10 -1.52 10.86
C ASP A 67 -11.08 -2.38 10.07
N SER A 68 -11.88 -1.78 9.18
CA SER A 68 -12.87 -2.49 8.36
C SER A 68 -12.23 -3.47 7.36
N TYR A 69 -11.06 -3.14 6.82
CA TYR A 69 -10.34 -4.02 5.89
C TYR A 69 -9.51 -5.10 6.59
N ILE A 70 -8.81 -4.75 7.69
CA ILE A 70 -7.79 -5.61 8.30
C ILE A 70 -8.38 -6.55 9.35
N THR A 71 -9.30 -6.04 10.20
CA THR A 71 -9.87 -6.81 11.32
C THR A 71 -10.48 -8.15 10.88
N PRO A 72 -11.24 -8.25 9.77
CA PRO A 72 -11.88 -9.51 9.40
C PRO A 72 -10.92 -10.61 8.93
N ILE A 73 -9.70 -10.27 8.53
CA ILE A 73 -8.81 -11.16 7.78
C ILE A 73 -7.41 -11.36 8.36
N ILE A 74 -6.97 -10.51 9.30
CA ILE A 74 -5.58 -10.52 9.79
C ILE A 74 -5.18 -11.86 10.42
N ASP A 75 -6.01 -12.47 11.25
CA ASP A 75 -5.69 -13.76 11.90
C ASP A 75 -5.49 -14.90 10.87
N ASP A 76 -6.44 -15.03 9.93
CA ASP A 76 -6.38 -16.03 8.86
C ASP A 76 -5.17 -15.78 7.94
N CYS A 77 -4.88 -14.52 7.60
CA CYS A 77 -3.72 -14.18 6.79
C CYS A 77 -2.41 -14.60 7.47
N LEU A 78 -2.28 -14.29 8.77
CA LEU A 78 -1.09 -14.61 9.54
C LEU A 78 -0.90 -16.12 9.76
N LYS A 79 -1.98 -16.87 9.98
CA LYS A 79 -1.95 -18.34 10.13
C LYS A 79 -1.60 -19.07 8.85
N HIS A 80 -2.05 -18.55 7.71
CA HIS A 80 -1.91 -19.20 6.40
C HIS A 80 -0.83 -18.57 5.50
N ASN A 81 0.04 -17.72 6.07
CA ASN A 81 1.14 -17.05 5.38
C ASN A 81 0.69 -16.29 4.12
N ILE A 82 -0.43 -15.57 4.23
CA ILE A 82 -0.91 -14.63 3.22
C ILE A 82 -0.35 -13.26 3.59
N LYS A 83 0.50 -12.69 2.73
CA LYS A 83 1.12 -11.38 2.97
C LYS A 83 0.20 -10.26 2.50
N ILE A 84 0.09 -9.19 3.26
CA ILE A 84 -0.76 -8.03 2.91
C ILE A 84 0.11 -6.90 2.40
N ILE A 85 -0.24 -6.29 1.26
CA ILE A 85 0.46 -5.13 0.70
C ILE A 85 -0.55 -4.01 0.51
N THR A 86 -0.33 -2.83 1.10
CA THR A 86 -1.36 -1.80 1.07
C THR A 86 -0.82 -0.38 1.21
N ASN A 87 -1.45 0.54 0.48
CA ASN A 87 -1.27 1.99 0.62
C ASN A 87 -2.23 2.63 1.63
N ILE A 88 -2.82 1.83 2.52
CA ILE A 88 -3.70 2.29 3.61
C ILE A 88 -3.05 3.29 4.55
N GLY A 89 -1.71 3.35 4.53
CA GLY A 89 -0.92 4.29 5.30
C GLY A 89 -1.20 5.74 4.93
N ALA A 90 -1.59 6.03 3.68
CA ALA A 90 -1.90 7.37 3.20
C ALA A 90 -0.85 8.40 3.66
N ALA A 91 -1.24 9.38 4.49
CA ALA A 91 -0.35 10.39 5.03
C ALA A 91 0.42 9.94 6.29
N ASN A 92 0.00 8.85 6.95
CA ASN A 92 0.60 8.34 8.18
C ASN A 92 0.78 6.80 8.17
N PRO A 93 1.69 6.26 7.34
CA PRO A 93 1.94 4.82 7.26
C PRO A 93 2.48 4.22 8.57
N LEU A 94 3.16 5.01 9.41
CA LEU A 94 3.58 4.59 10.75
C LEU A 94 2.38 4.46 11.71
N GLY A 95 1.43 5.39 11.66
CA GLY A 95 0.18 5.33 12.42
C GLY A 95 -0.65 4.10 12.03
N ALA A 96 -0.78 3.82 10.73
CA ALA A 96 -1.43 2.60 10.25
C ALA A 96 -0.76 1.33 10.82
N ALA A 97 0.56 1.25 10.78
CA ALA A 97 1.29 0.10 11.33
C ALA A 97 1.05 -0.07 12.83
N LYS A 98 1.01 1.02 13.61
CA LYS A 98 0.65 0.97 15.04
C LYS A 98 -0.76 0.41 15.23
N ARG A 99 -1.76 0.92 14.49
CA ARG A 99 -3.14 0.43 14.58
C ARG A 99 -3.27 -1.05 14.22
N ILE A 100 -2.56 -1.51 13.19
CA ILE A 100 -2.54 -2.95 12.81
C ILE A 100 -1.97 -3.82 13.95
N LEU A 101 -0.92 -3.35 14.64
CA LEU A 101 -0.38 -4.06 15.81
C LEU A 101 -1.38 -4.12 16.98
N GLU A 102 -2.17 -3.06 17.17
CA GLU A 102 -3.25 -3.03 18.17
C GLU A 102 -4.36 -4.02 17.82
N ILE A 103 -4.85 -4.03 16.58
CA ILE A 103 -5.84 -5.01 16.10
C ILE A 103 -5.32 -6.44 16.34
N ALA A 104 -4.06 -6.72 15.97
CA ALA A 104 -3.46 -8.03 16.17
C ALA A 104 -3.44 -8.45 17.64
N LYS A 105 -3.18 -7.49 18.56
CA LYS A 105 -3.19 -7.69 20.02
C LYS A 105 -4.61 -7.90 20.56
N GLU A 106 -5.57 -7.08 20.13
CA GLU A 106 -6.98 -7.17 20.50
C GLU A 106 -7.57 -8.53 20.13
N GLN A 107 -7.24 -9.03 18.94
CA GLN A 107 -7.66 -10.34 18.44
C GLN A 107 -6.82 -11.53 18.93
N LYS A 108 -5.76 -11.28 19.71
CA LYS A 108 -4.84 -12.32 20.23
C LYS A 108 -4.22 -13.20 19.12
N THR A 109 -3.92 -12.59 17.98
CA THR A 109 -3.21 -13.24 16.88
C THR A 109 -1.69 -13.29 17.16
N ARG A 110 -0.91 -13.98 16.32
CA ARG A 110 0.54 -13.83 16.36
C ARG A 110 0.91 -12.38 16.02
N LYS A 111 1.95 -11.82 16.65
CA LYS A 111 2.41 -10.46 16.32
C LYS A 111 2.92 -10.42 14.87
N PRO A 112 2.34 -9.59 13.97
CA PRO A 112 2.82 -9.46 12.60
C PRO A 112 4.15 -8.69 12.55
N LYS A 113 5.04 -9.09 11.63
CA LYS A 113 6.15 -8.24 11.17
C LYS A 113 5.62 -7.26 10.13
N ILE A 114 5.71 -5.96 10.41
CA ILE A 114 5.19 -4.92 9.51
C ILE A 114 6.37 -4.15 8.91
N GLY A 115 6.48 -4.16 7.59
CA GLY A 115 7.36 -3.27 6.84
C GLY A 115 6.61 -1.97 6.53
N VAL A 116 7.22 -0.83 6.84
CA VAL A 116 6.63 0.49 6.57
C VAL A 116 7.50 1.21 5.55
N VAL A 117 6.92 1.59 4.41
CA VAL A 117 7.59 2.38 3.37
C VAL A 117 7.18 3.84 3.53
N VAL A 118 8.18 4.70 3.69
CA VAL A 118 8.06 6.15 3.87
C VAL A 118 8.94 6.89 2.86
N GLY A 119 8.87 8.22 2.85
CA GLY A 119 9.67 9.07 1.96
C GLY A 119 8.91 9.56 0.73
N ASP A 120 7.59 9.37 0.69
CA ASP A 120 6.73 9.92 -0.34
C ASP A 120 6.37 11.40 -0.09
N ASP A 121 6.38 11.87 1.15
CA ASP A 121 6.00 13.25 1.51
C ASP A 121 7.15 14.24 1.23
N LEU A 122 6.99 15.05 0.18
CA LEU A 122 7.97 16.07 -0.21
C LEU A 122 8.06 17.22 0.79
N LEU A 123 7.06 17.43 1.65
CA LEU A 123 7.12 18.47 2.68
C LEU A 123 8.21 18.20 3.73
N GLU A 124 8.70 16.96 3.81
CA GLU A 124 9.85 16.59 4.64
C GLU A 124 11.20 17.00 4.03
N TYR A 125 11.24 17.26 2.71
CA TYR A 125 12.47 17.47 1.94
C TYR A 125 12.55 18.83 1.25
N MET A 126 11.40 19.49 1.03
CA MET A 126 11.28 20.72 0.25
C MET A 126 10.41 21.74 0.98
N THR A 127 10.79 23.01 0.86
CA THR A 127 9.97 24.14 1.31
C THR A 127 8.79 24.35 0.36
N ASN A 128 7.73 24.99 0.86
CA ASN A 128 6.59 25.38 0.01
C ASN A 128 7.01 26.20 -1.21
N LYS A 129 8.02 27.06 -1.06
CA LYS A 129 8.55 27.87 -2.17
C LYS A 129 9.17 26.99 -3.25
N GLU A 130 10.02 26.04 -2.87
CA GLU A 130 10.67 25.12 -3.83
C GLU A 130 9.64 24.25 -4.56
N ILE A 131 8.59 23.81 -3.87
CA ILE A 131 7.50 23.03 -4.50
C ILE A 131 6.71 23.91 -5.48
N LEU A 132 6.35 25.15 -5.11
CA LEU A 132 5.62 26.07 -5.99
C LEU A 132 6.45 26.53 -7.20
N GLU A 133 7.76 26.63 -7.07
CA GLU A 133 8.69 26.99 -8.15
C GLU A 133 9.09 25.80 -9.02
N SER A 134 8.68 24.57 -8.65
CA SER A 134 9.00 23.37 -9.43
C SER A 134 8.31 23.39 -10.80
N PRO A 135 8.99 22.96 -11.88
CA PRO A 135 8.40 22.93 -13.21
C PRO A 135 7.14 22.07 -13.25
N THR A 136 6.03 22.62 -13.75
CA THR A 136 4.79 21.88 -13.99
C THR A 136 4.72 21.47 -15.47
N MET A 137 4.40 20.20 -15.73
CA MET A 137 4.15 19.75 -17.12
C MET A 137 2.75 20.17 -17.59
N GLU A 138 1.76 20.08 -16.69
CA GLU A 138 0.37 20.52 -16.86
C GLU A 138 -0.13 21.05 -15.51
N GLY A 139 -0.92 22.13 -15.49
CA GLY A 139 -1.46 22.65 -14.24
C GLY A 139 -2.01 24.08 -14.29
N LEU A 140 -2.71 24.46 -13.22
CA LEU A 140 -3.10 25.84 -12.95
C LEU A 140 -1.95 26.57 -12.23
N ASP A 141 -1.93 27.89 -12.30
CA ASP A 141 -1.04 28.68 -11.44
C ASP A 141 -1.49 28.54 -9.98
N PHE A 142 -0.63 27.93 -9.15
CA PHE A 142 -0.87 27.74 -7.72
C PHE A 142 -0.01 28.65 -6.84
N SER A 143 0.69 29.64 -7.40
CA SER A 143 1.64 30.52 -6.70
C SER A 143 1.07 31.21 -5.45
N ASN A 144 -0.24 31.44 -5.40
CA ASN A 144 -0.95 32.06 -4.26
C ASN A 144 -1.65 31.05 -3.33
N ASN A 145 -1.47 29.74 -3.52
CA ASN A 145 -2.12 28.71 -2.71
C ASN A 145 -1.21 28.17 -1.61
N GLN A 146 -1.81 27.78 -0.50
CA GLN A 146 -1.11 27.04 0.55
C GLN A 146 -1.03 25.56 0.19
N ILE A 147 0.18 25.01 0.13
CA ILE A 147 0.38 23.58 -0.08
C ILE A 147 -0.04 22.83 1.18
N THR A 148 -1.01 21.93 1.02
CA THR A 148 -1.47 21.01 2.08
C THR A 148 -0.76 19.66 2.01
N ALA A 149 -0.43 19.21 0.80
CA ALA A 149 0.18 17.92 0.52
C ALA A 149 1.03 18.05 -0.74
N ALA A 150 2.21 17.44 -0.73
CA ALA A 150 3.06 17.28 -1.90
C ALA A 150 3.70 15.90 -1.80
N ASN A 151 3.37 14.98 -2.71
CA ASN A 151 3.81 13.60 -2.59
C ASN A 151 4.36 13.09 -3.92
N VAL A 152 5.41 12.27 -3.84
CA VAL A 152 5.91 11.47 -4.97
C VAL A 152 5.26 10.09 -4.95
N TYR A 153 5.08 9.53 -6.13
CA TYR A 153 4.67 8.15 -6.26
C TYR A 153 5.89 7.24 -6.11
N LEU A 154 6.00 6.55 -4.97
CA LEU A 154 7.03 5.52 -4.79
C LEU A 154 6.76 4.32 -5.72
N GLY A 155 7.82 3.65 -6.16
CA GLY A 155 7.73 2.44 -6.98
C GLY A 155 7.66 1.14 -6.18
N ALA A 156 7.75 0.01 -6.87
CA ALA A 156 7.64 -1.33 -6.30
C ALA A 156 8.86 -1.83 -5.51
N LYS A 157 10.05 -1.22 -5.71
CA LYS A 157 11.30 -1.71 -5.11
C LYS A 157 11.30 -1.64 -3.57
N PRO A 158 10.88 -0.54 -2.92
CA PRO A 158 10.79 -0.50 -1.47
C PRO A 158 9.82 -1.54 -0.88
N ILE A 159 8.76 -1.90 -1.61
CA ILE A 159 7.84 -2.99 -1.23
C ILE A 159 8.58 -4.33 -1.27
N ALA A 160 9.31 -4.61 -2.36
CA ALA A 160 10.12 -5.83 -2.46
C ALA A 160 11.22 -5.91 -1.38
N GLU A 161 11.82 -4.78 -1.01
CA GLU A 161 12.79 -4.70 0.09
C GLU A 161 12.15 -4.95 1.46
N ALA A 162 10.95 -4.42 1.70
CA ALA A 162 10.20 -4.72 2.92
C ALA A 162 9.87 -6.22 3.01
N LEU A 163 9.51 -6.84 1.89
CA LEU A 163 9.25 -8.28 1.80
C LEU A 163 10.50 -9.13 2.06
N SER A 164 11.67 -8.71 1.58
CA SER A 164 12.95 -9.41 1.84
C SER A 164 13.38 -9.38 3.30
N LYS A 165 12.83 -8.45 4.10
CA LYS A 165 12.96 -8.39 5.56
C LYS A 165 11.89 -9.22 6.30
N GLU A 166 11.27 -10.17 5.59
CA GLU A 166 10.26 -11.09 6.09
C GLU A 166 8.97 -10.41 6.61
N ALA A 167 8.60 -9.25 6.05
CA ALA A 167 7.36 -8.59 6.42
C ALA A 167 6.13 -9.48 6.10
N ASP A 168 5.22 -9.61 7.07
CA ASP A 168 3.89 -10.19 6.88
C ASP A 168 2.95 -9.18 6.22
N ILE A 169 3.13 -7.91 6.57
CA ILE A 169 2.31 -6.80 6.10
C ILE A 169 3.26 -5.69 5.66
N VAL A 170 3.08 -5.17 4.44
CA VAL A 170 3.77 -3.97 3.96
C VAL A 170 2.76 -2.85 3.86
N VAL A 171 2.99 -1.80 4.65
CA VAL A 171 2.20 -0.57 4.65
C VAL A 171 3.00 0.53 3.97
N VAL A 172 2.42 1.19 3.00
CA VAL A 172 3.04 2.30 2.28
C VAL A 172 2.18 3.57 2.36
N GLY A 173 2.82 4.73 2.20
CA GLY A 173 2.15 6.00 1.93
C GLY A 173 1.70 6.08 0.48
N ARG A 174 2.08 7.14 -0.25
CA ARG A 174 1.84 7.21 -1.70
C ARG A 174 2.80 6.30 -2.48
N THR A 175 2.22 5.41 -3.28
CA THR A 175 2.93 4.56 -4.24
C THR A 175 2.14 4.53 -5.55
N VAL A 176 2.77 4.06 -6.63
CA VAL A 176 2.04 3.68 -7.85
C VAL A 176 1.15 2.47 -7.54
N ASP A 177 -0.11 2.52 -7.93
CA ASP A 177 -1.12 1.50 -7.63
C ASP A 177 -0.64 0.08 -8.03
N SER A 178 -0.07 -0.02 -9.24
CA SER A 178 0.46 -1.27 -9.80
C SER A 178 1.69 -1.80 -9.04
N ALA A 179 2.36 -0.94 -8.24
CA ALA A 179 3.47 -1.34 -7.40
C ALA A 179 3.07 -2.33 -6.30
N LEU A 180 1.79 -2.30 -5.87
CA LEU A 180 1.28 -3.22 -4.85
C LEU A 180 1.30 -4.68 -5.32
N ALA A 181 1.17 -4.92 -6.63
CA ALA A 181 1.32 -6.23 -7.25
C ALA A 181 2.75 -6.49 -7.74
N LEU A 182 3.40 -5.49 -8.34
CA LEU A 182 4.76 -5.62 -8.87
C LEU A 182 5.80 -5.89 -7.77
N GLY A 183 5.65 -5.30 -6.58
CA GLY A 183 6.58 -5.50 -5.46
C GLY A 183 6.73 -6.97 -5.06
N PRO A 184 5.63 -7.70 -4.79
CA PRO A 184 5.63 -9.14 -4.62
C PRO A 184 6.29 -9.92 -5.77
N LEU A 185 6.02 -9.55 -7.03
CA LEU A 185 6.60 -10.23 -8.19
C LEU A 185 8.12 -10.04 -8.26
N ILE A 186 8.62 -8.82 -8.04
CA ILE A 186 10.05 -8.53 -7.95
C ILE A 186 10.70 -9.37 -6.85
N TYR A 187 10.08 -9.42 -5.67
CA TYR A 187 10.60 -10.19 -4.54
C TYR A 187 10.62 -11.70 -4.84
N GLU A 188 9.52 -12.26 -5.31
CA GLU A 188 9.38 -13.71 -5.49
C GLU A 188 10.21 -14.26 -6.64
N TYR A 189 10.39 -13.48 -7.71
CA TYR A 189 11.18 -13.89 -8.88
C TYR A 189 12.60 -13.31 -8.89
N ASN A 190 12.97 -12.50 -7.89
CA ASN A 190 14.28 -11.86 -7.78
C ASN A 190 14.66 -11.04 -9.03
N TRP A 191 13.67 -10.40 -9.65
CA TRP A 191 13.86 -9.56 -10.85
C TRP A 191 14.80 -8.40 -10.55
N LYS A 192 15.62 -8.08 -11.55
CA LYS A 192 16.60 -6.98 -11.50
C LYS A 192 16.02 -5.73 -12.15
N ASN A 193 16.71 -4.61 -11.93
CA ASN A 193 16.25 -3.33 -12.45
C ASN A 193 16.30 -3.27 -13.98
N GLU A 194 17.17 -4.10 -14.57
CA GLU A 194 17.45 -4.19 -15.98
C GLU A 194 16.49 -5.15 -16.71
N ASP A 195 15.69 -5.94 -15.96
CA ASP A 195 14.72 -6.88 -16.52
C ASP A 195 13.43 -6.16 -16.99
N LEU A 196 13.58 -5.16 -17.86
CA LEU A 196 12.53 -4.20 -18.22
C LEU A 196 11.27 -4.87 -18.77
N ASP A 197 11.39 -5.95 -19.55
CA ASP A 197 10.24 -6.69 -20.08
C ASP A 197 9.45 -7.39 -18.97
N LEU A 198 10.14 -7.93 -17.97
CA LEU A 198 9.52 -8.58 -16.82
C LEU A 198 8.86 -7.54 -15.89
N LEU A 199 9.57 -6.45 -15.61
CA LEU A 199 9.04 -5.32 -14.85
C LEU A 199 7.80 -4.72 -15.53
N GLY A 200 7.85 -4.51 -16.85
CA GLY A 200 6.72 -4.05 -17.65
C GLY A 200 5.54 -5.00 -17.60
N SER A 201 5.78 -6.31 -17.74
CA SER A 201 4.75 -7.34 -17.64
C SER A 201 4.10 -7.39 -16.25
N GLY A 202 4.91 -7.26 -15.19
CA GLY A 202 4.43 -7.18 -13.81
C GLY A 202 3.61 -5.91 -13.54
N THR A 203 4.01 -4.77 -14.11
CA THR A 203 3.23 -3.53 -14.07
C THR A 203 1.86 -3.68 -14.73
N ILE A 204 1.79 -4.33 -15.91
CA ILE A 204 0.52 -4.63 -16.58
C ILE A 204 -0.35 -5.53 -15.69
N CYS A 205 0.23 -6.56 -15.07
CA CYS A 205 -0.49 -7.40 -14.12
C CYS A 205 -1.05 -6.58 -12.94
N GLY A 206 -0.27 -5.63 -12.41
CA GLY A 206 -0.75 -4.69 -11.40
C GLY A 206 -1.94 -3.88 -11.86
N HIS A 207 -1.87 -3.28 -13.05
CA HIS A 207 -2.99 -2.51 -13.63
C HIS A 207 -4.26 -3.33 -13.90
N LEU A 208 -4.13 -4.63 -14.14
CA LEU A 208 -5.29 -5.53 -14.28
C LEU A 208 -5.92 -5.92 -12.94
N LEU A 209 -5.15 -5.87 -11.86
CA LEU A 209 -5.59 -6.27 -10.51
C LEU A 209 -6.07 -5.08 -9.69
N GLU A 210 -5.42 -3.92 -9.81
CA GLU A 210 -5.89 -2.67 -9.23
C GLU A 210 -7.24 -2.31 -9.84
N CYS A 211 -8.15 -1.70 -9.06
CA CYS A 211 -9.52 -1.39 -9.49
C CYS A 211 -10.40 -2.59 -9.92
N GLY A 212 -9.97 -3.84 -9.74
CA GLY A 212 -10.65 -5.05 -10.26
C GLY A 212 -11.91 -5.51 -9.51
N LEU A 213 -12.27 -4.87 -8.39
CA LEU A 213 -13.46 -5.20 -7.58
C LEU A 213 -14.73 -4.41 -8.00
N LYS A 214 -14.82 -4.03 -9.28
CA LYS A 214 -16.03 -3.40 -9.85
C LYS A 214 -17.11 -4.41 -10.20
#